data_AF-A0AA42TIP3-F1
#
_entry.id   AF-A0AA42TIP3-F1
#
_cell.length_a   1.000
_cell.length_b   1.000
_cell.length_c   1.000
_cell.angle_alpha   90.00
_cell.angle_beta   90.00
_cell.angle_gamma   90.00
#
_symmetry.space_group_name_H-M   'P 1'
#
loop_
_entity.id
_entity.type
_entity.pdbx_description
1 polymer ?
#
loop_
_entity_poly.entity_id
_entity_poly.type
_entity_poly.pdbx_seq_one_letter_code
_entity_poly.pdbx_strand_id
1 'polypeptide(L)'
;MYLARSADDKRIQATRDENGYCPSCNGQLTPKMGEINEWHWSHKPGQACSYRRTGSFWQYRWIAHYHATGEWEMEADLDDVSFDGIHWDKRISLLLAHKLDAISIKSFIEDSAQHHLKPLIIFNPRTFDRFQFSDYRLTHPRGSDTSWILFFTHAFTGHKRSASFWLDINQDEQPNFGLMNGLYNLSYSADGHGAITVSRSPRLKSTQQPAADSADYLD
;
A
#
# COMPACT_ATOMS: atom_id res chain seq x y z
N MET A 1 -2.00 -11.54 4.72
CA MET A 1 -3.38 -12.05 4.78
C MET A 1 -4.15 -11.46 3.60
N TYR A 2 -4.95 -12.25 2.88
CA TYR A 2 -5.81 -11.77 1.79
C TYR A 2 -7.20 -11.46 2.33
N LEU A 3 -7.90 -10.51 1.70
CA LEU A 3 -9.30 -10.29 1.99
C LEU A 3 -10.15 -11.08 0.97
N ALA A 4 -11.12 -11.82 1.46
CA ALA A 4 -12.16 -12.41 0.62
C ALA A 4 -13.36 -11.48 0.57
N ARG A 5 -14.30 -11.75 -0.33
CA ARG A 5 -15.65 -11.20 -0.28
C ARG A 5 -16.55 -12.06 0.60
N SER A 6 -17.33 -11.43 1.47
CA SER A 6 -18.48 -12.07 2.08
C SER A 6 -19.62 -12.21 1.07
N ALA A 7 -20.71 -12.87 1.47
CA ALA A 7 -21.94 -12.92 0.68
C ALA A 7 -22.57 -11.53 0.44
N ASP A 8 -22.27 -10.56 1.32
CA ASP A 8 -22.71 -9.17 1.22
C ASP A 8 -21.71 -8.26 0.49
N ASP A 9 -20.78 -8.85 -0.29
CA ASP A 9 -19.72 -8.16 -1.06
C ASP A 9 -18.69 -7.40 -0.21
N LYS A 10 -18.73 -7.53 1.13
CA LYS A 10 -17.76 -6.90 2.05
C LYS A 10 -16.43 -7.64 2.07
N ARG A 11 -15.34 -6.92 2.28
CA ARG A 11 -14.00 -7.51 2.46
C ARG A 11 -13.83 -8.12 3.86
N ILE A 12 -13.50 -9.40 3.94
CA ILE A 12 -13.37 -10.17 5.19
C ILE A 12 -12.02 -10.90 5.29
N GLN A 13 -11.50 -10.97 6.52
CA GLN A 13 -10.33 -11.78 6.84
C GLN A 13 -10.70 -13.27 6.92
N ALA A 14 -9.70 -14.14 6.83
CA ALA A 14 -9.94 -15.57 7.01
C ALA A 14 -10.16 -15.88 8.49
N THR A 15 -11.29 -16.51 8.79
CA THR A 15 -11.60 -17.06 10.11
C THR A 15 -11.95 -18.54 9.96
N ARG A 16 -12.00 -19.29 11.06
CA ARG A 16 -12.21 -20.75 11.03
C ARG A 16 -13.54 -21.16 10.38
N ASP A 17 -14.59 -20.39 10.63
CA ASP A 17 -15.98 -20.81 10.42
C ASP A 17 -16.70 -20.00 9.32
N GLU A 18 -16.00 -19.07 8.66
CA GLU A 18 -16.59 -18.25 7.59
C GLU A 18 -16.26 -18.77 6.19
N ASN A 19 -17.21 -18.56 5.28
CA ASN A 19 -16.99 -18.73 3.85
C ASN A 19 -16.65 -17.38 3.22
N GLY A 20 -15.63 -17.36 2.37
CA GLY A 20 -15.28 -16.20 1.57
C GLY A 20 -15.30 -16.53 0.08
N TYR A 21 -15.42 -15.50 -0.76
CA TYR A 21 -15.35 -15.61 -2.21
C TYR A 21 -14.15 -14.82 -2.74
N CYS A 22 -13.46 -15.39 -3.72
CA CYS A 22 -12.32 -14.73 -4.34
C CYS A 22 -12.77 -13.48 -5.09
N PRO A 23 -12.19 -12.30 -4.84
CA PRO A 23 -12.60 -11.09 -5.55
C PRO A 23 -12.29 -11.13 -7.05
N SER A 24 -11.31 -11.92 -7.49
CA SER A 24 -10.98 -12.01 -8.91
C SER A 24 -11.85 -12.99 -9.71
N CYS A 25 -12.13 -14.18 -9.18
CA CYS A 25 -12.82 -15.25 -9.94
C CYS A 25 -14.20 -15.63 -9.36
N ASN A 26 -14.61 -15.00 -8.27
CA ASN A 26 -15.82 -15.32 -7.51
C ASN A 26 -15.90 -16.77 -6.99
N GLY A 27 -14.80 -17.54 -7.07
CA GLY A 27 -14.73 -18.88 -6.54
C GLY A 27 -14.76 -18.90 -5.01
N GLN A 28 -15.47 -19.86 -4.42
CA GLN A 28 -15.46 -20.07 -2.97
C GLN A 28 -14.05 -20.39 -2.48
N LEU A 29 -13.64 -19.68 -1.45
CA LEU A 29 -12.38 -19.84 -0.73
C LEU A 29 -12.61 -20.67 0.54
N THR A 30 -11.61 -21.48 0.88
CA THR A 30 -11.58 -22.25 2.13
C THR A 30 -10.58 -21.61 3.08
N PRO A 31 -10.96 -21.34 4.34
CA PRO A 31 -10.01 -20.87 5.33
C PRO A 31 -9.07 -22.01 5.71
N LYS A 32 -7.77 -21.74 5.74
CA LYS A 32 -6.74 -22.70 6.17
C LYS A 32 -5.82 -22.04 7.19
N MET A 33 -5.44 -22.79 8.20
CA MET A 33 -4.38 -22.41 9.12
C MET A 33 -3.05 -22.87 8.52
N GLY A 34 -2.15 -21.93 8.26
CA GLY A 34 -0.81 -22.24 7.72
C GLY A 34 0.20 -22.57 8.81
N GLU A 35 1.45 -22.82 8.39
CA GLU A 35 2.58 -23.10 9.31
C GLU A 35 2.90 -21.96 10.27
N ILE A 36 2.49 -20.73 9.93
CA ILE A 36 2.66 -19.53 10.77
C ILE A 36 1.52 -19.31 11.77
N ASN A 37 0.63 -20.30 11.98
CA ASN A 37 -0.55 -20.21 12.85
C ASN A 37 -1.52 -19.04 12.52
N GLU A 38 -1.47 -18.53 11.29
CA GLU A 38 -2.41 -17.52 10.81
C GLU A 38 -3.41 -18.14 9.82
N TRP A 39 -4.69 -17.80 10.01
CA TRP A 39 -5.74 -18.14 9.06
C TRP A 39 -5.55 -17.37 7.75
N HIS A 40 -5.67 -18.07 6.62
CA HIS A 40 -5.60 -17.47 5.30
C HIS A 40 -6.57 -18.15 4.34
N TRP A 41 -7.01 -17.38 3.34
CA TRP A 41 -7.87 -17.91 2.28
C TRP A 41 -7.10 -18.74 1.25
N SER A 42 -7.69 -19.86 0.83
CA SER A 42 -7.13 -20.75 -0.18
C SER A 42 -8.22 -21.16 -1.18
N HIS A 43 -7.87 -21.19 -2.47
CA HIS A 43 -8.76 -21.78 -3.47
C HIS A 43 -8.81 -23.31 -3.32
N LYS A 44 -9.88 -23.92 -3.85
CA LYS A 44 -9.96 -25.37 -3.99
C LYS A 44 -8.83 -25.88 -4.91
N PRO A 45 -8.23 -27.06 -4.64
CA PRO A 45 -7.24 -27.65 -5.52
C PRO A 45 -7.74 -27.74 -6.97
N GLY A 46 -6.88 -27.41 -7.94
CA GLY A 46 -7.22 -27.44 -9.37
C GLY A 46 -7.85 -26.15 -9.93
N GLN A 47 -8.26 -25.21 -9.07
CA GLN A 47 -8.78 -23.92 -9.53
C GLN A 47 -7.63 -22.94 -9.84
N ALA A 48 -7.48 -22.60 -11.12
CA ALA A 48 -6.52 -21.60 -11.56
C ALA A 48 -7.08 -20.18 -11.32
N CYS A 49 -6.50 -19.46 -10.37
CA CYS A 49 -6.80 -18.04 -10.14
C CYS A 49 -5.50 -17.24 -9.99
N SER A 50 -5.39 -16.12 -10.70
CA SER A 50 -4.23 -15.24 -10.69
C SER A 50 -4.24 -14.23 -9.55
N TYR A 51 -5.31 -14.17 -8.74
CA TYR A 51 -5.44 -13.19 -7.66
C TYR A 51 -4.22 -13.20 -6.70
N ARG A 52 -3.61 -14.37 -6.50
CA ARG A 52 -2.41 -14.53 -5.66
C ARG A 52 -1.11 -14.06 -6.32
N ARG A 53 -1.07 -13.95 -7.66
CA ARG A 53 0.17 -13.74 -8.44
C ARG A 53 0.55 -12.28 -8.59
N THR A 54 -0.38 -11.34 -8.41
CA THR A 54 -0.15 -9.94 -8.77
C THR A 54 0.34 -9.08 -7.60
N GLY A 55 -0.06 -9.39 -6.36
CA GLY A 55 0.35 -8.63 -5.17
C GLY A 55 1.57 -9.23 -4.45
N SER A 56 2.39 -8.35 -3.88
CA SER A 56 3.53 -8.69 -3.03
C SER A 56 3.11 -8.87 -1.57
N PHE A 57 3.91 -9.61 -0.78
CA PHE A 57 3.67 -9.73 0.66
C PHE A 57 3.64 -8.36 1.36
N TRP A 58 4.49 -7.43 0.91
CA TRP A 58 4.50 -6.04 1.38
C TRP A 58 3.15 -5.32 1.16
N GLN A 59 2.55 -5.43 -0.03
CA GLN A 59 1.22 -4.87 -0.29
C GLN A 59 0.16 -5.48 0.64
N TYR A 60 0.18 -6.80 0.80
CA TYR A 60 -0.79 -7.48 1.66
C TYR A 60 -0.66 -7.11 3.15
N ARG A 61 0.56 -6.81 3.64
CA ARG A 61 0.73 -6.28 5.00
C ARG A 61 0.06 -4.92 5.17
N TRP A 62 0.15 -4.05 4.18
CA TRP A 62 -0.54 -2.75 4.19
C TRP A 62 -2.06 -2.89 4.08
N ILE A 63 -2.54 -3.75 3.20
CA ILE A 63 -3.98 -4.04 3.07
C ILE A 63 -4.54 -4.54 4.40
N ALA A 64 -3.88 -5.52 5.02
CA ALA A 64 -4.29 -6.05 6.32
C ALA A 64 -4.24 -4.97 7.42
N HIS A 65 -3.18 -4.15 7.44
CA HIS A 65 -3.04 -3.06 8.41
C HIS A 65 -4.18 -2.06 8.32
N TYR A 66 -4.47 -1.54 7.12
CA TYR A 66 -5.53 -0.54 6.94
C TYR A 66 -6.92 -1.13 7.15
N HIS A 67 -7.16 -2.36 6.69
CA HIS A 67 -8.42 -3.07 6.96
C HIS A 67 -8.68 -3.24 8.46
N ALA A 68 -7.66 -3.60 9.24
CA ALA A 68 -7.78 -3.77 10.70
C ALA A 68 -8.15 -2.48 11.45
N THR A 69 -7.91 -1.30 10.87
CA THR A 69 -8.35 -0.04 11.47
C THR A 69 -9.87 0.18 11.38
N GLY A 70 -10.56 -0.53 10.48
CA GLY A 70 -11.99 -0.36 10.23
C GLY A 70 -12.38 0.95 9.53
N GLU A 71 -11.43 1.86 9.28
CA GLU A 71 -11.67 3.16 8.65
C GLU A 71 -11.51 3.14 7.11
N TRP A 72 -10.97 2.04 6.57
CA TRP A 72 -10.61 1.90 5.16
C TRP A 72 -11.41 0.80 4.48
N GLU A 73 -11.93 1.12 3.30
CA GLU A 73 -12.42 0.14 2.35
C GLU A 73 -11.26 -0.29 1.44
N MET A 74 -10.75 -1.50 1.61
CA MET A 74 -9.59 -2.00 0.88
C MET A 74 -9.98 -2.68 -0.43
N GLU A 75 -9.12 -2.58 -1.45
CA GLU A 75 -9.34 -3.14 -2.78
C GLU A 75 -10.71 -2.74 -3.33
N ALA A 76 -10.99 -1.44 -3.30
CA ALA A 76 -12.27 -0.84 -3.65
C ALA A 76 -12.32 -0.50 -5.14
N ASP A 77 -13.49 -0.67 -5.75
CA ASP A 77 -13.75 -0.27 -7.14
C ASP A 77 -14.80 0.85 -7.15
N LEU A 78 -14.51 1.93 -7.87
CA LEU A 78 -15.40 3.09 -8.02
C LEU A 78 -15.41 3.52 -9.48
N ASP A 79 -16.58 3.44 -10.12
CA ASP A 79 -16.79 3.81 -11.53
C ASP A 79 -15.72 3.22 -12.48
N ASP A 80 -15.49 1.90 -12.38
CA ASP A 80 -14.50 1.14 -13.14
C ASP A 80 -13.02 1.46 -12.83
N VAL A 81 -12.74 2.30 -11.82
CA VAL A 81 -11.39 2.55 -11.30
C VAL A 81 -11.15 1.72 -10.04
N SER A 82 -10.05 0.97 -10.03
CA SER A 82 -9.65 0.16 -8.88
C SER A 82 -8.62 0.88 -8.00
N PHE A 83 -8.86 0.87 -6.69
CA PHE A 83 -8.04 1.50 -5.67
C PHE A 83 -7.54 0.45 -4.67
N ASP A 84 -6.28 0.55 -4.22
CA ASP A 84 -5.79 -0.36 -3.16
C ASP A 84 -6.55 -0.12 -1.84
N GLY A 85 -7.04 1.10 -1.61
CA GLY A 85 -8.03 1.38 -0.57
C GLY A 85 -8.57 2.80 -0.61
N ILE A 86 -9.73 3.03 -0.01
CA ILE A 86 -10.39 4.33 0.12
C ILE A 86 -10.75 4.57 1.57
N HIS A 87 -10.39 5.75 2.07
CA HIS A 87 -10.89 6.26 3.34
C HIS A 87 -11.92 7.35 3.07
N TRP A 88 -13.20 7.00 3.16
CA TRP A 88 -14.31 7.87 2.75
C TRP A 88 -14.40 9.16 3.55
N ASP A 89 -14.31 9.09 4.87
CA ASP A 89 -14.44 10.28 5.73
C ASP A 89 -13.33 11.30 5.49
N LYS A 90 -12.09 10.82 5.34
CA LYS A 90 -10.93 11.68 5.09
C LYS A 90 -10.79 12.05 3.61
N ARG A 91 -11.61 11.46 2.74
CA ARG A 91 -11.54 11.58 1.27
C ARG A 91 -10.13 11.28 0.76
N ILE A 92 -9.58 10.12 1.10
CA ILE A 92 -8.23 9.69 0.70
C ILE A 92 -8.35 8.41 -0.13
N SER A 93 -7.63 8.33 -1.24
CA SER A 93 -7.40 7.12 -2.02
C SER A 93 -5.96 6.63 -1.81
N LEU A 94 -5.76 5.32 -1.76
CA LEU A 94 -4.47 4.68 -1.54
C LEU A 94 -3.98 3.94 -2.80
N LEU A 95 -2.70 4.12 -3.09
CA LEU A 95 -1.92 3.30 -4.03
C LEU A 95 -0.66 2.77 -3.33
N LEU A 96 -0.48 1.46 -3.35
CA LEU A 96 0.67 0.73 -2.86
C LEU A 96 1.60 0.41 -4.03
N ALA A 97 2.47 1.36 -4.35
CA ALA A 97 3.35 1.31 -5.51
C ALA A 97 4.58 0.43 -5.26
N HIS A 98 4.65 -0.70 -5.97
CA HIS A 98 5.81 -1.61 -5.96
C HIS A 98 6.86 -1.28 -7.04
N LYS A 99 6.55 -0.30 -7.91
CA LYS A 99 7.41 0.22 -8.98
C LYS A 99 7.16 1.71 -9.16
N LEU A 100 8.15 2.41 -9.72
CA LEU A 100 8.05 3.82 -10.08
C LEU A 100 7.55 3.92 -11.52
N ASP A 101 6.27 3.63 -11.73
CA ASP A 101 5.62 3.77 -13.02
C ASP A 101 4.91 5.13 -13.08
N ALA A 102 5.56 6.11 -13.72
CA ALA A 102 5.03 7.48 -13.80
C ALA A 102 3.68 7.55 -14.52
N ILE A 103 3.40 6.67 -15.48
CA ILE A 103 2.15 6.67 -16.23
C ILE A 103 1.03 6.17 -15.33
N SER A 104 1.20 5.01 -14.70
CA SER A 104 0.20 4.45 -13.79
C SER A 104 -0.07 5.36 -12.59
N ILE A 105 0.98 5.95 -11.99
CA ILE A 105 0.81 6.86 -10.85
C ILE A 105 0.09 8.14 -11.26
N LYS A 106 0.40 8.69 -12.44
CA LYS A 106 -0.30 9.87 -12.95
C LYS A 106 -1.79 9.58 -13.17
N SER A 107 -2.13 8.45 -13.81
CA SER A 107 -3.52 8.01 -13.97
C SER A 107 -4.23 7.94 -12.62
N PHE A 108 -3.62 7.26 -11.64
CA PHE A 108 -4.19 7.16 -10.29
C PHE A 108 -4.46 8.52 -9.63
N ILE A 109 -3.56 9.49 -9.79
CA ILE A 109 -3.75 10.85 -9.26
C ILE A 109 -4.92 11.55 -9.96
N GLU A 110 -5.04 11.40 -11.28
CA GLU A 110 -6.13 11.99 -12.08
C GLU A 110 -7.47 11.36 -11.70
N ASP A 111 -7.54 10.03 -11.63
CA ASP A 111 -8.75 9.28 -11.25
C ASP A 111 -9.20 9.64 -9.83
N SER A 112 -8.25 9.66 -8.88
CA SER A 112 -8.53 10.13 -7.51
C SER A 112 -9.12 11.54 -7.48
N ALA A 113 -8.57 12.46 -8.29
CA ALA A 113 -9.07 13.84 -8.35
C ALA A 113 -10.47 13.93 -8.96
N GLN A 114 -10.79 13.12 -9.98
CA GLN A 114 -12.12 13.04 -10.57
C GLN A 114 -13.18 12.60 -9.54
N HIS A 115 -12.81 11.72 -8.61
CA HIS A 115 -13.68 11.28 -7.51
C HIS A 115 -13.57 12.15 -6.23
N HIS A 116 -12.92 13.31 -6.30
CA HIS A 116 -12.70 14.21 -5.16
C HIS A 116 -11.96 13.56 -3.98
N LEU A 117 -11.09 12.59 -4.26
CA LEU A 117 -10.22 11.93 -3.31
C LEU A 117 -8.81 12.53 -3.37
N LYS A 118 -8.15 12.59 -2.22
CA LYS A 118 -6.75 13.00 -2.08
C LYS A 118 -5.86 11.76 -2.28
N PRO A 119 -4.99 11.72 -3.30
CA PRO A 119 -4.12 10.59 -3.55
C PRO A 119 -3.03 10.45 -2.46
N LEU A 120 -2.95 9.25 -1.88
CA LEU A 120 -1.89 8.78 -1.01
C LEU A 120 -1.16 7.63 -1.70
N ILE A 121 0.12 7.81 -2.01
CA ILE A 121 0.96 6.79 -2.63
C ILE A 121 2.02 6.37 -1.62
N ILE A 122 2.08 5.08 -1.31
CA ILE A 122 3.14 4.48 -0.49
C ILE A 122 4.00 3.62 -1.41
N PHE A 123 5.30 3.87 -1.42
CA PHE A 123 6.26 3.12 -2.21
C PHE A 123 6.92 2.02 -1.39
N ASN A 124 7.04 0.84 -2.00
CA ASN A 124 7.99 -0.16 -1.55
C ASN A 124 9.42 0.35 -1.77
N PRO A 125 10.38 0.13 -0.85
CA PRO A 125 11.76 0.59 -1.02
C PRO A 125 12.44 0.12 -2.30
N ARG A 126 12.12 -1.09 -2.77
CA ARG A 126 12.67 -1.67 -4.01
C ARG A 126 12.33 -0.87 -5.25
N THR A 127 11.30 -0.03 -5.18
CA THR A 127 10.98 0.96 -6.21
C THR A 127 12.17 1.85 -6.53
N PHE A 128 13.05 2.07 -5.56
CA PHE A 128 14.22 2.95 -5.65
C PHE A 128 15.55 2.17 -5.64
N ASP A 129 15.57 0.88 -5.97
CA ASP A 129 16.79 0.03 -5.99
C ASP A 129 17.96 0.61 -6.80
N ARG A 130 17.63 1.38 -7.84
CA ARG A 130 18.62 1.99 -8.75
C ARG A 130 19.04 3.39 -8.31
N PHE A 131 18.40 3.95 -7.28
CA PHE A 131 18.70 5.30 -6.81
C PHE A 131 19.85 5.26 -5.82
N GLN A 132 20.65 6.30 -5.84
CA GLN A 132 21.64 6.58 -4.80
C GLN A 132 20.97 7.39 -3.70
N PHE A 133 21.27 7.05 -2.45
CA PHE A 133 20.78 7.78 -1.29
C PHE A 133 21.93 8.48 -0.58
N SER A 134 21.86 9.80 -0.47
CA SER A 134 22.84 10.61 0.28
C SER A 134 22.16 11.87 0.81
N ASP A 135 22.52 12.29 2.03
CA ASP A 135 21.96 13.49 2.69
C ASP A 135 20.43 13.61 2.56
N TYR A 136 19.71 12.52 2.85
CA TYR A 136 18.24 12.46 2.76
C TYR A 136 17.67 12.77 1.36
N ARG A 137 18.44 12.50 0.31
CA ARG A 137 18.05 12.68 -1.08
C ARG A 137 18.24 11.37 -1.85
N LEU A 138 17.22 11.01 -2.62
CA LEU A 138 17.28 9.95 -3.62
C LEU A 138 17.58 10.58 -4.99
N THR A 139 18.68 10.19 -5.60
CA THR A 139 19.11 10.65 -6.93
C THR A 139 19.30 9.46 -7.86
N HIS A 140 18.74 9.54 -9.06
CA HIS A 140 18.96 8.50 -10.06
C HIS A 140 20.34 8.69 -10.71
N PRO A 141 21.17 7.64 -10.86
CA PRO A 141 22.54 7.76 -11.38
C PRO A 141 22.59 8.15 -12.86
N ARG A 142 21.51 7.88 -13.62
CA ARG A 142 21.38 8.39 -15.00
C ARG A 142 20.80 9.79 -14.96
N GLY A 143 21.57 10.80 -15.37
CA GLY A 143 21.12 12.19 -15.43
C GLY A 143 19.98 12.45 -16.42
N SER A 144 19.72 11.55 -17.37
CA SER A 144 18.57 11.61 -18.27
C SER A 144 17.28 11.08 -17.67
N ASP A 145 17.32 10.51 -16.45
CA ASP A 145 16.13 9.98 -15.80
C ASP A 145 15.23 11.13 -15.32
N THR A 146 13.96 11.05 -15.67
CA THR A 146 12.97 12.08 -15.42
C THR A 146 11.97 11.69 -14.34
N SER A 147 12.23 10.60 -13.58
CA SER A 147 11.29 10.12 -12.56
C SER A 147 11.04 11.15 -11.45
N TRP A 148 12.01 12.04 -11.20
CA TRP A 148 11.87 13.16 -10.28
C TRP A 148 10.80 14.18 -10.71
N ILE A 149 10.47 14.27 -12.00
CA ILE A 149 9.44 15.20 -12.53
C ILE A 149 8.08 14.89 -11.90
N LEU A 150 7.77 13.62 -11.62
CA LEU A 150 6.55 13.21 -10.94
C LEU A 150 6.44 13.88 -9.55
N PHE A 151 7.54 13.86 -8.78
CA PHE A 151 7.61 14.48 -7.46
C PHE A 151 7.61 16.00 -7.53
N PHE A 152 8.30 16.58 -8.52
CA PHE A 152 8.20 18.01 -8.78
C PHE A 152 6.75 18.44 -9.04
N THR A 153 6.05 17.71 -9.91
CA THR A 153 4.69 18.07 -10.35
C THR A 153 3.65 17.91 -9.24
N HIS A 154 3.77 16.87 -8.41
CA HIS A 154 2.70 16.49 -7.48
C HIS A 154 3.07 16.63 -6.00
N ALA A 155 4.36 16.74 -5.68
CA ALA A 155 4.92 16.73 -4.32
C ALA A 155 5.84 17.91 -4.00
N PHE A 156 5.94 18.92 -4.86
CA PHE A 156 6.74 20.11 -4.59
C PHE A 156 6.10 20.98 -3.51
N THR A 157 6.91 21.44 -2.57
CA THR A 157 6.49 22.26 -1.43
C THR A 157 6.22 23.72 -1.81
N GLY A 158 6.72 24.18 -2.95
CA GLY A 158 6.53 25.55 -3.44
C GLY A 158 5.18 25.83 -4.09
N HIS A 159 4.34 24.82 -4.33
CA HIS A 159 2.96 25.00 -4.81
C HIS A 159 2.00 24.03 -4.12
N LYS A 160 0.70 24.14 -4.45
CA LYS A 160 -0.32 23.22 -3.95
C LYS A 160 0.01 21.80 -4.41
N ARG A 161 0.24 20.90 -3.44
CA ARG A 161 0.45 19.47 -3.70
C ARG A 161 -0.84 18.84 -4.17
N SER A 162 -0.76 17.98 -5.18
CA SER A 162 -1.90 17.18 -5.63
C SER A 162 -1.85 15.74 -5.11
N ALA A 163 -0.71 15.30 -4.56
CA ALA A 163 -0.58 13.96 -3.98
C ALA A 163 0.39 13.91 -2.78
N SER A 164 0.18 12.92 -1.93
CA SER A 164 1.07 12.60 -0.81
C SER A 164 1.88 11.34 -1.13
N PHE A 165 3.20 11.46 -1.19
CA PHE A 165 4.09 10.33 -1.46
C PHE A 165 4.84 9.94 -0.19
N TRP A 166 4.94 8.63 0.03
CA TRP A 166 5.59 8.06 1.20
C TRP A 166 6.47 6.88 0.82
N LEU A 167 7.54 6.67 1.56
CA LEU A 167 8.46 5.56 1.43
C LEU A 167 8.38 4.71 2.70
N ASP A 168 8.09 3.41 2.55
CA ASP A 168 7.96 2.49 3.67
C ASP A 168 9.26 1.73 3.96
N ILE A 169 10.06 2.20 4.92
CA ILE A 169 11.31 1.53 5.30
C ILE A 169 11.03 0.46 6.36
N ASN A 170 11.46 -0.76 6.05
CA ASN A 170 11.51 -1.89 6.97
C ASN A 170 12.95 -2.44 6.99
N GLN A 171 13.59 -2.51 8.16
CA GLN A 171 15.01 -2.84 8.34
C GLN A 171 15.37 -4.22 7.82
N ASP A 172 14.40 -5.14 7.88
CA ASP A 172 14.54 -6.52 7.39
C ASP A 172 14.45 -6.61 5.85
N GLU A 173 14.09 -5.52 5.18
CA GLU A 173 13.93 -5.44 3.73
C GLU A 173 14.97 -4.50 3.13
N GLN A 174 15.74 -5.01 2.16
CA GLN A 174 16.60 -4.16 1.33
C GLN A 174 15.80 -3.62 0.14
N PRO A 175 16.05 -2.37 -0.28
CA PRO A 175 17.03 -1.41 0.25
C PRO A 175 16.48 -0.66 1.47
N ASN A 176 17.29 -0.46 2.52
CA ASN A 176 16.88 0.29 3.71
C ASN A 176 17.48 1.71 3.79
N PHE A 177 18.40 2.05 2.88
CA PHE A 177 19.04 3.37 2.77
C PHE A 177 19.72 3.87 4.06
N GLY A 178 20.02 2.98 5.02
CA GLY A 178 20.51 3.37 6.34
C GLY A 178 19.48 4.13 7.19
N LEU A 179 18.20 4.10 6.81
CA LEU A 179 17.10 4.74 7.53
C LEU A 179 16.52 3.81 8.61
N MET A 180 15.95 4.40 9.65
CA MET A 180 15.20 3.66 10.67
C MET A 180 13.85 3.18 10.13
N ASN A 181 13.25 2.17 10.77
CA ASN A 181 11.92 1.69 10.41
C ASN A 181 10.85 2.79 10.46
N GLY A 182 10.01 2.84 9.43
CA GLY A 182 8.83 3.69 9.40
C GLY A 182 8.52 4.28 8.04
N LEU A 183 7.52 5.16 8.02
CA LEU A 183 7.03 5.86 6.83
C LEU A 183 7.69 7.23 6.69
N TYR A 184 8.42 7.45 5.61
CA TYR A 184 9.06 8.73 5.31
C TYR A 184 8.28 9.50 4.25
N ASN A 185 8.05 10.80 4.45
CA ASN A 185 7.41 11.61 3.41
C ASN A 185 8.42 11.87 2.29
N LEU A 186 7.97 11.70 1.05
CA LEU A 186 8.71 12.08 -0.13
C LEU A 186 8.18 13.41 -0.66
N SER A 187 9.10 14.29 -1.04
CA SER A 187 8.83 15.61 -1.59
C SER A 187 9.88 15.99 -2.62
N TYR A 188 9.63 17.07 -3.34
CA TYR A 188 10.64 17.74 -4.15
C TYR A 188 11.01 19.08 -3.52
N SER A 189 12.27 19.48 -3.64
CA SER A 189 12.78 20.80 -3.22
C SER A 189 13.57 21.45 -4.36
N ALA A 190 13.50 22.78 -4.47
CA ALA A 190 14.24 23.53 -5.47
C ALA A 190 15.77 23.47 -5.25
N ASP A 191 16.20 23.25 -4.01
CA ASP A 191 17.62 23.19 -3.60
C ASP A 191 18.34 21.89 -4.01
N GLY A 192 17.65 21.01 -4.72
CA GLY A 192 18.14 19.69 -5.12
C GLY A 192 17.57 19.28 -6.48
N HIS A 193 17.96 20.01 -7.53
CA HIS A 193 17.50 19.69 -8.89
C HIS A 193 17.76 18.22 -9.24
N GLY A 194 16.73 17.54 -9.74
CA GLY A 194 16.81 16.12 -10.09
C GLY A 194 16.82 15.16 -8.90
N ALA A 195 16.55 15.62 -7.67
CA ALA A 195 16.54 14.79 -6.47
C ALA A 195 15.17 14.73 -5.79
N ILE A 196 14.84 13.56 -5.24
CA ILE A 196 13.67 13.36 -4.38
C ILE A 196 14.12 13.50 -2.94
N THR A 197 13.51 14.44 -2.21
CA THR A 197 13.81 14.67 -0.80
C THR A 197 13.02 13.70 0.07
N VAL A 198 13.71 13.03 0.98
CA VAL A 198 13.14 12.14 2.00
C VAL A 198 13.09 12.90 3.33
N SER A 199 11.99 12.81 4.07
CA SER A 199 11.91 13.44 5.39
C SER A 199 13.00 12.90 6.33
N ARG A 200 13.49 13.71 7.27
CA ARG A 200 14.54 13.26 8.21
C ARG A 200 14.01 12.33 9.29
N SER A 201 12.74 12.48 9.65
CA SER A 201 12.07 11.69 10.68
C SER A 201 10.98 10.82 10.04
N PRO A 202 10.92 9.52 10.37
CA PRO A 202 9.81 8.68 9.98
C PRO A 202 8.57 9.02 10.80
N ARG A 203 7.40 8.74 10.22
CA ARG A 203 6.20 8.44 11.00
C ARG A 203 6.27 6.96 11.40
N LEU A 204 6.16 6.71 12.69
CA LEU A 204 6.04 5.35 13.20
C LEU A 204 4.70 4.79 12.74
N LYS A 205 4.69 3.54 12.24
CA LYS A 205 3.44 2.82 12.03
C LYS A 205 2.80 2.67 13.40
N SER A 206 1.56 3.13 13.53
CA SER A 206 0.80 2.89 14.76
C SER A 206 0.81 1.39 14.98
N THR A 207 1.52 0.95 16.02
CA THR A 207 1.56 -0.45 16.39
C THR A 207 0.22 -0.69 17.06
N GLN A 208 -0.82 -0.93 16.28
CA GLN A 208 -2.02 -1.53 16.84
C GLN A 208 -1.55 -2.86 17.42
N GLN A 209 -1.51 -2.96 18.75
CA GLN A 209 -1.51 -4.25 19.40
C GLN A 209 -2.70 -5.00 18.80
N PRO A 210 -2.52 -6.24 18.31
CA PRO A 210 -3.66 -7.07 17.96
C PRO A 210 -4.62 -7.01 19.15
N ALA A 211 -5.91 -6.74 18.88
CA ALA A 211 -6.93 -6.82 19.91
C ALA A 211 -6.70 -8.15 20.61
N ALA A 212 -6.24 -8.12 21.86
CA ALA A 212 -6.06 -9.33 22.62
C ALA A 212 -7.44 -9.96 22.67
N ASP A 213 -7.61 -11.09 22.00
CA ASP A 213 -8.82 -11.89 22.11
C ASP A 213 -9.05 -12.08 23.61
N SER A 214 -10.04 -11.36 24.15
CA SER A 214 -10.59 -11.60 25.47
C SER A 214 -11.31 -12.93 25.40
N ALA A 215 -10.53 -14.02 25.42
CA ALA A 215 -11.02 -15.35 25.72
C ALA A 215 -11.38 -15.34 27.21
N ASP A 216 -12.55 -14.80 27.51
CA ASP A 216 -13.30 -15.17 28.70
C ASP A 216 -13.62 -16.66 28.56
N TYR A 217 -12.68 -17.49 28.99
CA TYR A 217 -12.95 -18.86 29.40
C TYR A 217 -13.84 -18.77 30.64
N LEU A 218 -15.14 -18.81 30.41
CA LEU A 218 -16.11 -19.15 31.45
C LEU A 218 -15.96 -20.65 31.73
N ASP A 219 -15.37 -20.97 32.88
CA ASP A 219 -15.56 -22.25 33.58
C ASP A 219 -16.99 -22.33 34.18
#